data_AF-A0A7S3DJ09-F1
#
_entry.id   AF-A0A7S3DJ09-F1
#
_cell.length_a   1.000
_cell.length_b   1.000
_cell.length_c   1.000
_cell.angle_alpha   90.00
_cell.angle_beta   90.00
_cell.angle_gamma   90.00
#
_symmetry.space_group_name_H-M   'P 1'
#
loop_
_entity.id
_entity.type
_entity.pdbx_description
1 polymer ?
#
loop_
_entity_poly.entity_id
_entity_poly.type
_entity_poly.pdbx_seq_one_letter_code
_entity_poly.pdbx_strand_id
1 'polypeptide(L)'
;MCDILVPLTANAQRIGTEEERKLLDQSIQLCQRLLIEVTLSEATKLVGRAEYEDALPGSIQALRFSLEIYGSGRSELIPCYILLAEANLGLSRFKQAEECLCNANWILIKTRDNDKKVKSILYRGFGRLYAAQGKREEALRQLANDVYYSSLRVGPEHVDTSGGYFYMARVFQDMGKIDCALSLSDKVVDIWYRHLRDIAIAAAEAEERGDSGTKELGTLGMPLCVRLLSLSQMTIKLLQEQMLSKKFSRCE
;
A
#
# COMPACT_ATOMS: atom_id res chain seq x y z
N MET A 1 -25.09 0.42 7.87
CA MET A 1 -24.47 1.65 7.30
C MET A 1 -25.35 2.89 7.49
N CYS A 2 -26.69 2.76 7.48
CA CYS A 2 -27.62 3.89 7.73
C CYS A 2 -27.49 4.50 9.14
N ASP A 3 -27.28 3.69 10.19
CA ASP A 3 -27.28 4.19 11.58
C ASP A 3 -26.07 5.10 11.90
N ILE A 4 -24.94 4.93 11.21
CA ILE A 4 -23.71 5.73 11.40
C ILE A 4 -23.89 7.16 10.86
N LEU A 5 -24.80 7.34 9.89
CA LEU A 5 -25.02 8.61 9.21
C LEU A 5 -26.09 9.48 9.88
N VAL A 6 -26.92 8.91 10.76
CA VAL A 6 -28.01 9.63 11.45
C VAL A 6 -27.48 10.83 12.25
N PRO A 7 -26.42 10.70 13.08
CA PRO A 7 -25.91 11.84 13.84
C PRO A 7 -25.26 12.93 12.97
N LEU A 8 -24.81 12.58 11.76
CA LEU A 8 -24.14 13.50 10.83
C LEU A 8 -25.12 14.27 9.94
N THR A 9 -26.34 13.77 9.78
CA THR A 9 -27.39 14.34 8.94
C THR A 9 -28.48 15.04 9.75
N ALA A 10 -28.49 14.86 11.07
CA ALA A 10 -29.33 15.62 12.00
C ALA A 10 -28.95 17.12 11.98
N ASN A 11 -29.60 17.87 11.09
CA ASN A 11 -29.36 19.28 10.87
C ASN A 11 -29.72 20.13 12.11
N ALA A 12 -28.70 20.72 12.71
CA ALA A 12 -28.52 22.16 12.98
C ALA A 12 -29.62 23.02 13.67
N GLN A 13 -30.77 22.50 14.10
CA GLN A 13 -31.70 23.26 14.96
C GLN A 13 -31.27 23.16 16.42
N ARG A 14 -30.28 24.02 16.72
CA ARG A 14 -29.61 24.20 18.02
C ARG A 14 -30.52 24.86 19.04
N ILE A 15 -31.39 24.09 19.70
CA ILE A 15 -32.06 24.53 20.92
C ILE A 15 -32.05 23.36 21.90
N GLY A 16 -30.94 23.22 22.64
CA GLY A 16 -30.74 22.21 23.68
C GLY A 16 -29.76 22.71 24.75
N THR A 17 -29.73 22.01 25.88
CA THR A 17 -28.85 22.28 27.03
C THR A 17 -27.37 22.11 26.65
N GLU A 18 -26.45 22.66 27.45
CA GLU A 18 -25.00 22.51 27.20
C GLU A 18 -24.56 21.04 27.22
N GLU A 19 -25.16 20.23 28.08
CA GLU A 19 -24.87 18.80 28.22
C GLU A 19 -25.29 18.00 26.98
N GLU A 20 -26.50 18.25 26.45
CA GLU A 20 -26.98 17.62 25.22
C GLU A 20 -26.10 17.95 24.02
N ARG A 21 -25.58 19.18 23.95
CA ARG A 21 -24.64 19.58 22.88
C ARG A 21 -23.33 18.81 22.98
N LYS A 22 -22.77 18.68 24.19
CA LYS A 22 -21.52 17.91 24.42
C LYS A 22 -21.69 16.43 24.06
N LEU A 23 -22.81 15.82 24.45
CA LEU A 23 -23.11 14.42 24.12
C LEU A 23 -23.26 14.21 22.60
N LEU A 24 -23.92 15.13 21.92
CA LEU A 24 -24.05 15.08 20.47
C LEU A 24 -22.69 15.27 19.78
N ASP A 25 -21.88 16.23 20.20
CA ASP A 25 -20.53 16.44 19.66
C ASP A 25 -19.66 15.19 19.82
N GLN A 26 -19.74 14.51 20.96
CA GLN A 26 -19.06 13.24 21.19
C GLN A 26 -19.57 12.13 20.26
N SER A 27 -20.90 12.04 20.06
CA SER A 27 -21.51 11.08 19.14
C SER A 27 -21.07 11.35 17.69
N ILE A 28 -21.04 12.60 17.25
CA ILE A 28 -20.57 13.01 15.93
C ILE A 28 -19.10 12.62 15.75
N GLN A 29 -18.23 12.93 16.72
CA GLN A 29 -16.82 12.55 16.65
C GLN A 29 -16.62 11.03 16.58
N LEU A 30 -17.41 10.25 17.32
CA LEU A 30 -17.39 8.79 17.25
C LEU A 30 -17.77 8.30 15.84
N CYS A 31 -18.86 8.81 15.28
CA CYS A 31 -19.30 8.46 13.92
C CYS A 31 -18.27 8.86 12.86
N GLN A 32 -17.65 10.02 12.99
CA GLN A 32 -16.58 10.46 12.08
C GLN A 32 -15.36 9.53 12.15
N ARG A 33 -14.94 9.09 13.35
CA ARG A 33 -13.85 8.12 13.51
C ARG A 33 -14.16 6.78 12.83
N LEU A 34 -15.37 6.26 13.04
CA LEU A 34 -15.82 5.03 12.37
C LEU A 34 -15.86 5.20 10.84
N LEU A 35 -16.32 6.35 10.35
CA LEU A 35 -16.32 6.64 8.92
C LEU A 35 -14.90 6.73 8.35
N ILE A 36 -13.95 7.33 9.05
CA ILE A 36 -12.53 7.35 8.64
C ILE A 36 -12.03 5.91 8.47
N GLU A 37 -12.26 5.04 9.46
CA GLU A 37 -11.81 3.65 9.40
C GLU A 37 -12.43 2.88 8.21
N VAL A 38 -13.75 2.99 8.04
CA VAL A 38 -14.47 2.32 6.94
C VAL A 38 -14.02 2.85 5.57
N THR A 39 -13.90 4.17 5.42
CA THR A 39 -13.49 4.80 4.15
C THR A 39 -12.04 4.48 3.79
N LEU A 40 -11.12 4.49 4.76
CA LEU A 40 -9.73 4.08 4.53
C LEU A 40 -9.64 2.60 4.17
N SER A 41 -10.38 1.73 4.86
CA SER A 41 -10.41 0.30 4.56
C SER A 41 -10.91 0.05 3.14
N GLU A 42 -12.01 0.70 2.74
CA GLU A 42 -12.58 0.52 1.41
C GLU A 42 -11.68 1.10 0.32
N ALA A 43 -11.17 2.32 0.49
CA ALA A 43 -10.26 2.93 -0.47
C ALA A 43 -8.95 2.12 -0.61
N THR A 44 -8.44 1.49 0.46
CA THR A 44 -7.29 0.58 0.38
C THR A 44 -7.58 -0.63 -0.50
N LYS A 45 -8.79 -1.22 -0.39
CA LYS A 45 -9.20 -2.33 -1.26
C LYS A 45 -9.30 -1.90 -2.72
N LEU A 46 -9.89 -0.73 -2.99
CA LEU A 46 -10.03 -0.17 -4.34
C LEU A 46 -8.66 0.08 -4.98
N VAL A 47 -7.72 0.68 -4.23
CA VAL A 47 -6.32 0.84 -4.67
C VAL A 47 -5.67 -0.52 -4.97
N GLY A 48 -5.92 -1.53 -4.15
CA GLY A 48 -5.45 -2.91 -4.39
C GLY A 48 -6.01 -3.55 -5.66
N ARG A 49 -7.21 -3.15 -6.10
CA ARG A 49 -7.83 -3.58 -7.36
C ARG A 49 -7.38 -2.76 -8.58
N ALA A 50 -6.65 -1.66 -8.35
CA ALA A 50 -6.31 -0.62 -9.32
C ALA A 50 -7.49 0.26 -9.78
N GLU A 51 -8.55 0.33 -8.97
CA GLU A 51 -9.71 1.22 -9.16
C GLU A 51 -9.42 2.59 -8.51
N TYR A 52 -8.46 3.31 -9.09
CA TYR A 52 -7.92 4.53 -8.47
C TYR A 52 -8.88 5.72 -8.49
N GLU A 53 -9.74 5.81 -9.51
CA GLU A 53 -10.74 6.89 -9.60
C GLU A 53 -11.78 6.78 -8.48
N ASP A 54 -12.21 5.56 -8.17
CA ASP A 54 -13.18 5.28 -7.11
C ASP A 54 -12.56 5.41 -5.70
N ALA A 55 -11.26 5.12 -5.57
CA ALA A 55 -10.55 5.27 -4.30
C ALA A 55 -10.39 6.73 -3.85
N LEU A 56 -10.33 7.68 -4.80
CA LEU A 56 -10.05 9.09 -4.54
C LEU A 56 -11.09 9.76 -3.63
N PRO A 57 -12.41 9.71 -3.92
CA PRO A 57 -13.43 10.32 -3.06
C PRO A 57 -13.38 9.81 -1.63
N GLY A 58 -13.24 8.49 -1.43
CA GLY A 58 -13.12 7.88 -0.11
C GLY A 58 -11.90 8.38 0.65
N SER A 59 -10.76 8.48 -0.04
CA SER A 59 -9.50 8.97 0.56
C SER A 59 -9.56 10.47 0.92
N ILE A 60 -10.18 11.30 0.07
CA ILE A 60 -10.38 12.74 0.34
C ILE A 60 -11.31 12.93 1.54
N GLN A 61 -12.39 12.15 1.60
CA GLN A 61 -13.35 12.22 2.70
C GLN A 61 -12.72 11.78 4.02
N ALA A 62 -11.93 10.71 4.01
CA ALA A 62 -11.17 10.26 5.17
C ALA A 62 -10.19 11.34 5.66
N LEU A 63 -9.47 12.00 4.75
CA LEU A 63 -8.56 13.10 5.10
C LEU A 63 -9.31 14.28 5.72
N ARG A 64 -10.46 14.66 5.14
CA ARG A 64 -11.28 15.76 5.65
C ARG A 64 -11.74 15.50 7.08
N PHE A 65 -12.35 14.34 7.35
CA PHE A 65 -12.79 14.01 8.71
C PHE A 65 -11.61 13.90 9.68
N SER A 66 -10.47 13.38 9.22
CA SER A 66 -9.28 13.29 10.06
C SER A 66 -8.74 14.67 10.43
N LEU A 67 -8.78 15.64 9.50
CA LEU A 67 -8.42 17.03 9.79
C LEU A 67 -9.40 17.69 10.77
N GLU A 68 -10.70 17.41 10.66
CA GLU A 68 -11.73 17.94 11.57
C GLU A 68 -11.57 17.41 13.01
N ILE A 69 -11.23 16.12 13.18
CA ILE A 69 -11.11 15.48 14.49
C ILE A 69 -9.75 15.77 15.16
N TYR A 70 -8.65 15.56 14.42
CA TYR A 70 -7.30 15.56 15.00
C TYR A 70 -6.59 16.91 14.83
N GLY A 71 -7.03 17.73 13.87
CA GLY A 71 -6.33 18.94 13.45
C GLY A 71 -5.12 18.66 12.57
N SER A 72 -4.47 19.72 12.09
CA SER A 72 -3.33 19.62 11.18
C SER A 72 -2.07 19.07 11.86
N GLY A 73 -1.34 18.20 11.17
CA GLY A 73 0.01 17.78 11.57
C GLY A 73 0.07 16.65 12.60
N ARG A 74 -1.00 15.84 12.70
CA ARG A 74 -1.08 14.65 13.55
C ARG A 74 -0.77 13.37 12.75
N SER A 75 -0.21 12.35 13.41
CA SER A 75 0.23 11.10 12.75
C SER A 75 -0.92 10.29 12.16
N GLU A 76 -2.13 10.45 12.70
CA GLU A 76 -3.38 9.86 12.20
C GLU A 76 -3.71 10.30 10.77
N LEU A 77 -3.14 11.42 10.30
CA LEU A 77 -3.30 11.88 8.91
C LEU A 77 -2.42 11.12 7.91
N ILE A 78 -1.34 10.47 8.37
CA ILE A 78 -0.36 9.84 7.50
C ILE A 78 -1.00 8.77 6.59
N PRO A 79 -1.83 7.82 7.10
CA PRO A 79 -2.49 6.84 6.25
C PRO A 79 -3.36 7.47 5.15
N CYS A 80 -4.05 8.57 5.45
CA CYS A 80 -4.88 9.29 4.47
C CYS A 80 -4.03 9.85 3.32
N TYR A 81 -2.91 10.51 3.66
CA TYR A 81 -2.00 11.05 2.65
C TYR A 81 -1.31 9.98 1.81
N ILE A 82 -0.91 8.87 2.43
CA ILE A 82 -0.32 7.73 1.71
C ILE A 82 -1.33 7.18 0.69
N LEU A 83 -2.58 6.96 1.10
CA LEU A 83 -3.60 6.40 0.22
C LEU A 83 -3.95 7.34 -0.94
N LEU A 84 -4.05 8.64 -0.67
CA LEU A 84 -4.19 9.66 -1.72
C LEU A 84 -3.00 9.67 -2.69
N ALA A 85 -1.78 9.52 -2.17
CA ALA A 85 -0.60 9.44 -3.02
C ALA A 85 -0.64 8.22 -3.93
N GLU A 86 -1.05 7.06 -3.42
CA GLU A 86 -1.15 5.83 -4.21
C GLU A 86 -2.21 5.92 -5.30
N ALA A 87 -3.39 6.47 -4.99
CA ALA A 87 -4.45 6.69 -5.97
C ALA A 87 -4.00 7.69 -7.06
N ASN A 88 -3.40 8.82 -6.67
CA ASN A 88 -2.89 9.80 -7.64
C ASN A 88 -1.75 9.24 -8.50
N LEU A 89 -0.87 8.43 -7.92
CA LEU A 89 0.20 7.77 -8.66
C LEU A 89 -0.36 6.79 -9.70
N GLY A 90 -1.38 6.00 -9.34
CA GLY A 90 -2.09 5.11 -10.26
C GLY A 90 -2.74 5.84 -11.44
N LEU A 91 -3.18 7.07 -11.22
CA LEU A 91 -3.74 7.97 -12.25
C LEU A 91 -2.70 8.82 -12.97
N SER A 92 -1.40 8.57 -12.74
CA SER A 92 -0.29 9.38 -13.30
C SER A 92 -0.33 10.87 -12.92
N ARG A 93 -1.02 11.23 -11.82
CA ARG A 93 -1.10 12.58 -11.25
C ARG A 93 0.11 12.82 -10.33
N PHE A 94 1.29 12.89 -10.94
CA PHE A 94 2.56 12.87 -10.19
C PHE A 94 2.74 14.04 -9.22
N LYS A 95 2.29 15.25 -9.58
CA LYS A 95 2.39 16.43 -8.71
C LYS A 95 1.60 16.24 -7.42
N GLN A 96 0.35 15.81 -7.54
CA GLN A 96 -0.54 15.55 -6.40
C GLN A 96 -0.02 14.39 -5.54
N ALA A 97 0.52 13.34 -6.16
CA ALA A 97 1.12 12.23 -5.44
C ALA A 97 2.35 12.68 -4.63
N GLU A 98 3.21 13.52 -5.22
CA GLU A 98 4.39 14.09 -4.56
C GLU A 98 4.00 14.98 -3.38
N GLU A 99 3.03 15.86 -3.55
CA GLU A 99 2.49 16.71 -2.47
C GLU A 99 1.99 15.87 -1.29
N CYS A 100 1.20 14.82 -1.58
CA CYS A 100 0.68 13.94 -0.54
C CYS A 100 1.80 13.20 0.22
N LEU A 101 2.80 12.65 -0.49
CA LEU A 101 3.95 11.98 0.14
C LEU A 101 4.79 12.95 0.98
N CYS A 102 5.00 14.18 0.49
CA CYS A 102 5.71 15.23 1.22
C CYS A 102 4.97 15.62 2.50
N ASN A 103 3.64 15.77 2.45
CA ASN A 103 2.83 16.04 3.63
C ASN A 103 2.94 14.92 4.66
N ALA A 104 2.81 13.66 4.24
CA ALA A 104 2.97 12.51 5.12
C ALA A 104 4.36 12.43 5.76
N ASN A 105 5.41 12.65 4.96
CA ASN A 105 6.79 12.65 5.44
C ASN A 105 7.08 13.79 6.42
N TRP A 106 6.55 14.98 6.16
CA TRP A 106 6.68 16.11 7.09
C TRP A 106 6.04 15.82 8.44
N ILE A 107 4.86 15.20 8.45
CA ILE A 107 4.19 14.81 9.70
C ILE A 107 5.05 13.81 10.46
N LEU A 108 5.53 12.77 9.79
CA LEU A 108 6.39 11.74 10.38
C LEU A 108 7.64 12.34 11.04
N ILE A 109 8.32 13.26 10.34
CA ILE A 109 9.52 13.94 10.87
C ILE A 109 9.15 14.84 12.06
N LYS A 110 8.04 15.58 11.96
CA LYS A 110 7.59 16.52 12.99
C LYS A 110 7.18 15.80 14.28
N THR A 111 6.47 14.68 14.18
CA THR A 111 6.04 13.90 15.34
C THR A 111 7.18 13.09 15.96
N ARG A 112 8.36 13.06 15.33
CA ARG A 112 9.52 12.21 15.70
C ARG A 112 9.14 10.74 15.81
N ASP A 113 8.17 10.33 15.01
CA ASP A 113 7.71 8.95 14.99
C ASP A 113 8.77 8.06 14.32
N ASN A 114 9.06 6.94 14.97
CA ASN A 114 10.03 5.96 14.50
C ASN A 114 9.36 4.66 14.02
N ASP A 115 8.07 4.72 13.66
CA ASP A 115 7.39 3.59 13.06
C ASP A 115 8.06 3.19 11.73
N LYS A 116 8.77 2.06 11.79
CA LYS A 116 9.48 1.44 10.67
C LYS A 116 8.50 1.06 9.55
N LYS A 117 7.27 0.66 9.88
CA LYS A 117 6.24 0.30 8.90
C LYS A 117 5.87 1.51 8.06
N VAL A 118 5.54 2.63 8.72
CA VAL A 118 5.17 3.88 8.04
C VAL A 118 6.34 4.41 7.21
N LYS A 119 7.56 4.37 7.74
CA LYS A 119 8.78 4.73 6.99
C LYS A 119 8.93 3.92 5.72
N SER A 120 8.86 2.59 5.81
CA SER A 120 8.96 1.69 4.65
C SER A 120 7.92 2.04 3.58
N ILE A 121 6.65 2.20 3.96
CA ILE A 121 5.57 2.51 3.02
C ILE A 121 5.81 3.87 2.33
N LEU A 122 6.25 4.89 3.07
CA LEU A 122 6.57 6.20 2.50
C LEU A 122 7.73 6.14 1.51
N TYR A 123 8.83 5.48 1.88
CA TYR A 123 9.97 5.30 1.01
C TYR A 123 9.63 4.52 -0.25
N ARG A 124 8.76 3.50 -0.13
CA ARG A 124 8.21 2.78 -1.28
C ARG A 124 7.40 3.70 -2.18
N GLY A 125 6.55 4.55 -1.60
CA GLY A 125 5.78 5.56 -2.32
C GLY A 125 6.65 6.50 -3.14
N PHE A 126 7.68 7.10 -2.52
CA PHE A 126 8.65 7.95 -3.22
C PHE A 126 9.42 7.19 -4.30
N GLY A 127 9.85 5.96 -4.01
CA GLY A 127 10.53 5.10 -4.96
C GLY A 127 9.71 4.86 -6.23
N ARG A 128 8.43 4.53 -6.07
CA ARG A 128 7.50 4.33 -7.20
C ARG A 128 7.23 5.64 -7.95
N LEU A 129 7.06 6.76 -7.25
CA LEU A 129 6.86 8.08 -7.86
C LEU A 129 8.06 8.46 -8.73
N TYR A 130 9.28 8.37 -8.19
CA TYR A 130 10.50 8.72 -8.92
C TYR A 130 10.75 7.77 -10.10
N ALA A 131 10.44 6.47 -9.95
CA ALA A 131 10.49 5.53 -11.06
C ALA A 131 9.54 5.94 -12.19
N ALA A 132 8.29 6.30 -11.86
CA ALA A 132 7.30 6.77 -12.84
C ALA A 132 7.70 8.10 -13.52
N GLN A 133 8.43 8.96 -12.81
CA GLN A 133 9.01 10.20 -13.36
C GLN A 133 10.29 9.96 -14.19
N GLY A 134 10.81 8.73 -14.25
CA GLY A 134 12.06 8.40 -14.94
C GLY A 134 13.34 8.72 -14.15
N LYS A 135 13.22 9.19 -12.91
CA LYS A 135 14.32 9.49 -11.95
C LYS A 135 14.81 8.19 -11.30
N ARG A 136 15.49 7.36 -12.09
CA ARG A 136 15.81 5.96 -11.75
C ARG A 136 16.77 5.83 -10.57
N GLU A 137 17.78 6.70 -10.45
CA GLU A 137 18.75 6.63 -9.36
C GLU A 137 18.15 7.08 -8.03
N GLU A 138 17.33 8.13 -8.03
CA GLU A 138 16.52 8.55 -6.89
C GLU A 138 15.57 7.43 -6.46
N ALA A 139 14.89 6.80 -7.42
CA ALA A 139 13.98 5.70 -7.15
C ALA A 139 14.68 4.55 -6.42
N LEU A 140 15.85 4.10 -6.92
CA LEU A 140 16.62 3.04 -6.27
C LEU A 140 17.07 3.42 -4.86
N ARG A 141 17.47 4.67 -4.61
CA ARG A 141 17.83 5.15 -3.27
C ARG A 141 16.65 5.06 -2.30
N GLN A 142 15.47 5.50 -2.73
CA GLN A 142 14.26 5.45 -1.88
C GLN A 142 13.81 4.00 -1.66
N LEU A 143 13.85 3.15 -2.69
CA LEU A 143 13.49 1.74 -2.56
C LEU A 143 14.47 0.95 -1.68
N ALA A 144 15.76 1.30 -1.68
CA ALA A 144 16.72 0.73 -0.75
C ALA A 144 16.37 1.07 0.71
N ASN A 145 15.90 2.30 0.98
CA ASN A 145 15.40 2.67 2.31
C ASN A 145 14.13 1.89 2.69
N ASP A 146 13.20 1.67 1.75
CA ASP A 146 12.03 0.80 1.98
C ASP A 146 12.45 -0.61 2.40
N VAL A 147 13.33 -1.25 1.63
CA VAL A 147 13.87 -2.58 1.95
C VAL A 147 14.53 -2.58 3.32
N TYR A 148 15.33 -1.56 3.64
CA TYR A 148 16.00 -1.44 4.94
C TYR A 148 14.99 -1.39 6.10
N TYR A 149 14.01 -0.49 6.06
CA TYR A 149 13.03 -0.36 7.15
C TYR A 149 12.07 -1.55 7.22
N SER A 150 11.70 -2.15 6.09
CA SER A 150 10.94 -3.41 6.05
C SER A 150 11.73 -4.53 6.73
N SER A 151 13.02 -4.66 6.40
CA SER A 151 13.90 -5.66 6.97
C SER A 151 14.10 -5.47 8.48
N LEU A 152 14.21 -4.23 8.96
CA LEU A 152 14.28 -3.93 10.40
C LEU A 152 12.99 -4.25 11.17
N ARG A 153 11.86 -4.41 10.48
CA ARG A 153 10.56 -4.69 11.09
C ARG A 153 10.22 -6.18 11.07
N VAL A 154 10.36 -6.83 9.91
CA VAL A 154 9.91 -8.22 9.69
C VAL A 154 11.00 -9.15 9.16
N GLY A 155 12.19 -8.63 8.89
CA GLY A 155 13.29 -9.37 8.29
C GLY A 155 13.34 -9.29 6.75
N PRO A 156 14.50 -9.62 6.16
CA PRO A 156 14.73 -9.50 4.72
C PRO A 156 13.97 -10.54 3.88
N GLU A 157 13.66 -11.71 4.46
CA GLU A 157 12.98 -12.81 3.77
C GLU A 157 11.45 -12.75 3.89
N HIS A 158 10.89 -11.65 4.38
CA HIS A 158 9.44 -11.51 4.59
C HIS A 158 8.75 -10.97 3.34
N VAL A 159 7.49 -11.40 3.12
CA VAL A 159 6.66 -10.97 1.99
C VAL A 159 6.55 -9.45 1.89
N ASP A 160 6.33 -8.75 3.00
CA ASP A 160 6.30 -7.28 3.01
C ASP A 160 7.59 -6.63 2.47
N THR A 161 8.77 -7.21 2.76
CA THR A 161 10.06 -6.72 2.26
C THR A 161 10.23 -7.01 0.77
N SER A 162 9.66 -8.12 0.27
CA SER A 162 9.68 -8.48 -1.16
C SER A 162 9.08 -7.39 -2.06
N GLY A 163 8.14 -6.58 -1.55
CA GLY A 163 7.58 -5.46 -2.30
C GLY A 163 8.64 -4.44 -2.73
N GLY A 164 9.63 -4.14 -1.87
CA GLY A 164 10.74 -3.25 -2.20
C GLY A 164 11.65 -3.84 -3.27
N TYR A 165 12.01 -5.12 -3.14
CA TYR A 165 12.81 -5.83 -4.16
C TYR A 165 12.13 -5.86 -5.52
N PHE A 166 10.82 -6.08 -5.55
CA PHE A 166 10.03 -6.07 -6.79
C PHE A 166 10.12 -4.73 -7.52
N TYR A 167 9.94 -3.61 -6.81
CA TYR A 167 10.06 -2.29 -7.44
C TYR A 167 11.50 -1.98 -7.86
N MET A 168 12.51 -2.41 -7.10
CA MET A 168 13.91 -2.25 -7.50
C MET A 168 14.21 -3.03 -8.79
N ALA A 169 13.71 -4.26 -8.91
CA ALA A 169 13.84 -5.09 -10.10
C ALA A 169 13.26 -4.39 -11.33
N ARG A 170 12.06 -3.80 -11.20
CA ARG A 170 11.42 -3.02 -12.27
C ARG A 170 12.27 -1.81 -12.68
N VAL A 171 12.82 -1.06 -11.73
CA VAL A 171 13.70 0.08 -12.05
C VAL A 171 14.97 -0.38 -12.76
N PHE A 172 15.58 -1.49 -12.34
CA PHE A 172 16.75 -2.05 -13.03
C PHE A 172 16.41 -2.55 -14.44
N GLN A 173 15.23 -3.12 -14.64
CA GLN A 173 14.72 -3.49 -15.96
C GLN A 173 14.60 -2.24 -16.86
N ASP A 174 14.03 -1.16 -16.33
CA ASP A 174 13.89 0.12 -17.04
C ASP A 174 15.25 0.79 -17.34
N MET A 175 16.33 0.37 -16.67
CA MET A 175 17.73 0.78 -16.94
C MET A 175 18.44 -0.15 -17.94
N GLY A 176 17.84 -1.28 -18.33
CA GLY A 176 18.49 -2.33 -19.11
C GLY A 176 19.51 -3.17 -18.32
N LYS A 177 19.57 -3.04 -16.99
CA LYS A 177 20.42 -3.84 -16.10
C LYS A 177 19.74 -5.17 -15.76
N ILE A 178 19.65 -6.05 -16.77
CA ILE A 178 18.84 -7.27 -16.71
C ILE A 178 19.33 -8.23 -15.61
N ASP A 179 20.63 -8.41 -15.41
CA ASP A 179 21.16 -9.32 -14.40
C ASP A 179 20.73 -8.91 -12.97
N CYS A 180 20.77 -7.61 -12.66
CA CYS A 180 20.30 -7.09 -11.38
C CYS A 180 18.79 -7.27 -11.21
N ALA A 181 18.02 -7.05 -12.29
CA ALA A 181 16.57 -7.23 -12.27
C ALA A 181 16.19 -8.71 -12.04
N LEU A 182 16.88 -9.65 -12.69
CA LEU A 182 16.64 -11.08 -12.52
C LEU A 182 17.00 -11.54 -11.10
N SER A 183 18.16 -11.15 -10.59
CA SER A 183 18.59 -11.53 -9.23
C SER A 183 17.58 -11.09 -8.15
N LEU A 184 17.05 -9.87 -8.27
CA LEU A 184 16.00 -9.37 -7.37
C LEU A 184 14.66 -10.06 -7.61
N SER A 185 14.31 -10.40 -8.85
CA SER A 185 13.07 -11.11 -9.17
C SER A 185 13.10 -12.53 -8.60
N ASP A 186 14.22 -13.23 -8.73
CA ASP A 186 14.45 -14.55 -8.14
C ASP A 186 14.29 -14.50 -6.63
N LYS A 187 14.85 -13.46 -5.99
CA LYS A 187 14.70 -13.22 -4.55
C LYS A 187 13.24 -13.06 -4.13
N VAL A 188 12.45 -12.31 -4.91
CA VAL A 188 11.02 -12.14 -4.66
C VAL A 188 10.29 -13.48 -4.79
N VAL A 189 10.55 -14.24 -5.84
CA VAL A 189 9.92 -15.55 -6.08
C VAL A 189 10.24 -16.53 -4.94
N ASP A 190 11.50 -16.58 -4.52
CA ASP A 190 11.96 -17.44 -3.43
C ASP A 190 11.29 -17.10 -2.09
N ILE A 191 11.16 -15.82 -1.75
CA ILE A 191 10.42 -15.35 -0.56
C ILE A 191 8.96 -15.82 -0.60
N TRP A 192 8.27 -15.58 -1.71
CA TRP A 192 6.86 -15.96 -1.86
C TRP A 192 6.67 -17.47 -1.86
N TYR A 193 7.57 -18.22 -2.50
CA TYR A 193 7.51 -19.67 -2.52
C TYR A 193 7.60 -20.27 -1.11
N ARG A 194 8.54 -19.80 -0.28
CA ARG A 194 8.65 -20.25 1.11
C ARG A 194 7.40 -19.90 1.91
N HIS A 195 6.94 -18.65 1.81
CA HIS A 195 5.76 -18.21 2.55
C HIS A 195 4.50 -19.02 2.20
N LEU A 196 4.25 -19.29 0.91
CA LEU A 196 3.11 -20.09 0.48
C LEU A 196 3.25 -21.56 0.90
N ARG A 197 4.47 -22.12 0.85
CA ARG A 197 4.74 -23.46 1.38
C ARG A 197 4.40 -23.54 2.87
N ASP A 198 4.84 -22.57 3.66
CA ASP A 198 4.59 -22.55 5.11
C ASP A 198 3.10 -22.43 5.42
N ILE A 199 2.36 -21.60 4.69
CA ILE A 199 0.88 -21.52 4.80
C ILE A 199 0.22 -22.84 4.42
N ALA A 200 0.67 -23.50 3.35
CA ALA A 200 0.09 -24.77 2.90
C ALA A 200 0.30 -25.89 3.93
N ILE A 201 1.50 -25.96 4.55
CA ILE A 201 1.80 -26.91 5.62
C ILE A 201 0.91 -26.61 6.84
N ALA A 202 0.82 -25.34 7.26
CA ALA A 202 -0.02 -24.95 8.39
C ALA A 202 -1.52 -25.24 8.16
N ALA A 203 -2.00 -25.08 6.92
CA ALA A 203 -3.36 -25.43 6.54
C ALA A 203 -3.61 -26.95 6.61
N ALA A 204 -2.68 -27.76 6.09
CA ALA A 204 -2.77 -29.23 6.18
C ALA A 204 -2.79 -29.71 7.64
N GLU A 205 -1.93 -29.14 8.49
CA GLU A 205 -1.90 -29.45 9.93
C GLU A 205 -3.18 -29.00 10.67
N ALA A 206 -3.85 -27.94 10.21
CA ALA A 206 -5.11 -27.46 10.79
C ALA A 206 -6.29 -28.35 10.39
N GLU A 207 -6.29 -28.87 9.16
CA GLU A 207 -7.27 -29.85 8.68
C GLU A 207 -7.15 -31.18 9.43
N GLU A 208 -5.94 -31.68 9.68
CA GLU A 208 -5.69 -32.88 10.49
C GLU A 208 -6.14 -32.70 11.96
N ARG A 209 -6.15 -31.46 12.47
CA ARG A 209 -6.65 -31.12 13.81
C ARG A 209 -8.16 -30.91 13.89
N GLY A 210 -8.89 -31.04 12.78
CA GLY A 210 -10.36 -30.93 12.75
C GLY A 210 -10.90 -29.51 12.96
N ASP A 211 -10.10 -28.47 12.70
CA ASP A 211 -10.50 -27.08 12.94
C ASP A 211 -11.25 -26.49 11.74
N SER A 212 -12.58 -26.44 11.81
CA SER A 212 -13.48 -26.03 10.73
C SER A 212 -13.47 -24.52 10.36
N GLY A 213 -12.47 -23.76 10.82
CA GLY A 213 -12.41 -22.29 10.73
C GLY A 213 -11.65 -21.67 9.55
N THR A 214 -11.12 -22.45 8.60
CA THR A 214 -10.10 -21.96 7.64
C THR A 214 -10.62 -21.25 6.38
N LYS A 215 -11.89 -20.80 6.34
CA LYS A 215 -12.46 -20.20 5.11
C LYS A 215 -11.97 -18.78 4.77
N GLU A 216 -11.26 -18.08 5.64
CA GLU A 216 -10.91 -16.67 5.42
C GLU A 216 -9.43 -16.36 5.14
N LEU A 217 -8.52 -17.32 5.31
CA LEU A 217 -7.08 -17.08 5.06
C LEU A 217 -6.70 -17.05 3.57
N GLY A 218 -7.59 -17.54 2.68
CA GLY A 218 -7.33 -17.64 1.24
C GLY A 218 -7.64 -16.39 0.41
N THR A 219 -8.37 -15.40 0.92
CA THR A 219 -8.96 -14.35 0.08
C THR A 219 -8.22 -13.01 0.06
N LEU A 220 -7.36 -12.72 1.05
CA LEU A 220 -6.68 -11.42 1.13
C LEU A 220 -5.30 -11.34 0.46
N GLY A 221 -4.66 -12.48 0.14
CA GLY A 221 -3.34 -12.51 -0.53
C GLY A 221 -3.37 -13.04 -1.97
N MET A 222 -4.38 -13.82 -2.34
CA MET A 222 -4.44 -14.53 -3.62
C MET A 222 -4.51 -13.62 -4.86
N PRO A 223 -5.26 -12.50 -4.90
CA PRO A 223 -5.33 -11.68 -6.12
C PRO A 223 -3.99 -10.99 -6.44
N LEU A 224 -3.28 -10.50 -5.42
CA LEU A 224 -1.95 -9.90 -5.61
C LEU A 224 -0.88 -10.96 -5.85
N CYS A 225 -0.93 -12.11 -5.18
CA CYS A 225 0.04 -13.19 -5.37
C CYS A 225 -0.08 -13.82 -6.78
N VAL A 226 -1.29 -14.11 -7.25
CA VAL A 226 -1.52 -14.61 -8.62
C VAL A 226 -1.20 -13.54 -9.65
N ARG A 227 -1.48 -12.24 -9.40
CA ARG A 227 -1.05 -11.14 -10.28
C ARG A 227 0.47 -10.94 -10.26
N LEU A 228 1.15 -11.05 -9.11
CA LEU A 228 2.61 -10.90 -9.01
C LEU A 228 3.34 -12.10 -9.61
N LEU A 229 2.86 -13.32 -9.40
CA LEU A 229 3.38 -14.54 -10.02
C LEU A 229 3.09 -14.58 -11.52
N SER A 230 1.89 -14.18 -11.96
CA SER A 230 1.60 -14.10 -13.40
C SER A 230 2.32 -12.95 -14.09
N LEU A 231 2.47 -11.78 -13.45
CA LEU A 231 3.27 -10.68 -13.99
C LEU A 231 4.76 -11.02 -13.99
N SER A 232 5.30 -11.67 -12.94
CA SER A 232 6.69 -12.12 -12.93
C SER A 232 6.93 -13.24 -13.92
N GLN A 233 6.06 -14.24 -14.02
CA GLN A 233 6.18 -15.31 -15.03
C GLN A 233 6.00 -14.77 -16.45
N MET A 234 5.05 -13.85 -16.69
CA MET A 234 4.82 -13.27 -18.00
C MET A 234 5.94 -12.33 -18.41
N THR A 235 6.50 -11.54 -17.48
CA THR A 235 7.69 -10.71 -17.75
C THR A 235 8.95 -11.55 -17.92
N ILE A 236 9.15 -12.61 -17.13
CA ILE A 236 10.25 -13.57 -17.31
C ILE A 236 10.13 -14.28 -18.66
N LYS A 237 8.92 -14.70 -19.07
CA LYS A 237 8.68 -15.37 -20.36
C LYS A 237 8.89 -14.43 -21.54
N LEU A 238 8.39 -13.19 -21.47
CA LEU A 238 8.64 -12.16 -22.47
C LEU A 238 10.13 -11.77 -22.56
N LEU A 239 10.85 -11.73 -21.44
CA LEU A 239 12.29 -11.48 -21.41
C LEU A 239 13.09 -12.67 -21.95
N GLN A 240 12.69 -13.91 -21.66
CA GLN A 240 13.29 -15.12 -22.23
C GLN A 240 13.07 -15.18 -23.76
N GLU A 241 11.89 -14.84 -24.26
CA GLU A 241 11.57 -14.79 -25.68
C GLU A 241 12.34 -13.67 -26.41
N GLN A 242 12.48 -12.48 -25.81
CA GLN A 242 13.30 -11.39 -26.36
C GLN A 242 14.82 -11.67 -26.32
N MET A 243 15.29 -12.44 -25.34
CA MET A 243 16.68 -12.92 -25.27
C MET A 243 16.96 -13.99 -26.33
N LEU A 244 16.00 -14.88 -26.59
CA LEU A 244 16.09 -15.88 -27.65
C LEU A 244 16.09 -15.19 -29.02
N SER A 245 15.21 -14.23 -29.29
CA SER A 245 15.18 -13.52 -30.58
C SER A 245 16.46 -12.72 -30.87
N LYS A 246 17.06 -12.09 -29.85
CA LYS A 246 18.35 -11.38 -29.98
C LYS A 246 19.57 -12.29 -30.11
N LYS A 247 19.50 -13.53 -29.61
CA LYS A 247 20.56 -14.54 -29.84
C LYS A 247 20.52 -15.07 -31.28
N PHE A 248 19.33 -15.23 -31.86
CA PHE A 248 19.20 -15.66 -33.26
C PHE A 248 19.57 -14.56 -34.27
N SER A 249 19.34 -13.28 -33.97
CA SER A 249 19.73 -12.16 -34.84
C SER A 249 21.22 -11.77 -34.80
N ARG A 250 22.06 -12.49 -34.02
CA ARG A 250 23.52 -12.30 -33.93
C ARG A 250 24.30 -13.47 -34.55
N CYS A 251 23.61 -14.44 -35.13
CA CYS A 251 24.18 -15.62 -35.80
C CYS A 251 24.05 -15.58 -37.33
N GLU A 252 23.67 -14.44 -37.91
CA GLU A 252 23.83 -14.10 -39.34
C GLU A 252 24.88 -13.00 -39.47
#